data_AF-A0A091AV59-F1
#
_entry.id   AF-A0A091AV59-F1
#
_cell.length_a   1.000
_cell.length_b   1.000
_cell.length_c   1.000
_cell.angle_alpha   90.00
_cell.angle_beta   90.00
_cell.angle_gamma   90.00
#
_symmetry.space_group_name_H-M   'P 1'
#
loop_
_entity.id
_entity.type
_entity.pdbx_description
1 polymer ?
#
loop_
_entity_poly.entity_id
_entity_poly.type
_entity_poly.pdbx_seq_one_letter_code
_entity_poly.pdbx_strand_id
1 'polypeptide(L)'
;MLRTAPLLLALALTAGCASVSVQSEPSAPQRSAEQLAEAGQHAEAAQAWAQVAEAGRGSARDRAWLQAAEQARLAGEPEQMRTAWSQSNRRRLEGNDTWRHDLIGAQLQVEAGRAEQALALLSRPADSVPAALRERWHALRAAALQAAGRGFEAAGELAFLDARLGRTERVDNARRIERLLAAESDASLAANSAALPVGHPLYAF
;
A
#
# COMPACT_ATOMS: atom_id res chain seq x y z
N MET A 1 -15.08 -3.03 74.28
CA MET A 1 -16.03 -3.51 73.25
C MET A 1 -15.38 -3.31 71.89
N LEU A 2 -15.25 -4.41 71.12
CA LEU A 2 -15.05 -4.57 69.66
C LEU A 2 -13.99 -3.68 68.96
N ARG A 3 -12.83 -4.23 68.55
CA ARG A 3 -12.56 -4.95 67.27
C ARG A 3 -12.85 -4.09 66.02
N THR A 4 -11.82 -3.77 65.24
CA THR A 4 -11.63 -4.17 63.81
C THR A 4 -10.34 -3.58 63.23
N ALA A 5 -9.42 -4.45 62.82
CA ALA A 5 -8.36 -4.17 61.85
C ALA A 5 -8.92 -4.24 60.42
N PRO A 6 -8.29 -3.54 59.47
CA PRO A 6 -8.00 -4.13 58.16
C PRO A 6 -6.51 -3.87 57.82
N LEU A 7 -5.66 -4.85 57.53
CA LEU A 7 -5.72 -5.88 56.47
C LEU A 7 -5.96 -5.24 55.10
N LEU A 8 -4.88 -5.01 54.34
CA LEU A 8 -4.71 -5.33 52.91
C LEU A 8 -3.48 -4.59 52.33
N LEU A 9 -2.32 -5.06 52.79
CA LEU A 9 -1.02 -4.87 52.17
C LEU A 9 -0.85 -6.00 51.14
N ALA A 10 -1.15 -5.77 49.85
CA ALA A 10 -0.65 -6.56 48.70
C ALA A 10 -1.40 -6.21 47.39
N LEU A 11 -1.03 -5.13 46.71
CA LEU A 11 -1.41 -4.92 45.30
C LEU A 11 -0.43 -3.94 44.65
N ALA A 12 0.77 -4.39 44.29
CA ALA A 12 1.64 -3.66 43.36
C ALA A 12 2.77 -4.55 42.79
N LEU A 13 2.41 -5.67 42.16
CA LEU A 13 3.36 -6.45 41.33
C LEU A 13 2.67 -6.87 40.02
N THR A 14 2.35 -5.88 39.18
CA THR A 14 2.14 -6.08 37.75
C THR A 14 3.42 -5.67 37.02
N ALA A 15 4.46 -6.49 37.13
CA ALA A 15 5.58 -6.46 36.20
C ALA A 15 5.10 -7.05 34.86
N GLY A 16 4.39 -6.23 34.09
CA GLY A 16 4.18 -6.51 32.68
C GLY A 16 5.52 -6.33 31.96
N CYS A 17 6.06 -7.41 31.41
CA CYS A 17 7.13 -7.37 30.42
C CYS A 17 6.58 -6.67 29.17
N ALA A 18 6.52 -5.34 29.19
CA ALA A 18 6.42 -4.56 27.98
C ALA A 18 7.72 -4.81 27.21
N SER A 19 7.62 -5.56 26.11
CA SER A 19 8.66 -5.58 25.09
C SER A 19 8.76 -4.16 24.53
N VAL A 20 9.60 -3.34 25.16
CA VAL A 20 9.95 -2.00 24.66
C VAL A 20 10.67 -2.22 23.35
N SER A 21 9.95 -2.10 22.25
CA SER A 21 10.57 -1.89 20.95
C SER A 21 11.24 -0.53 21.03
N VAL A 22 12.56 -0.53 21.17
CA VAL A 22 13.37 0.69 21.14
C VAL A 22 13.32 1.22 19.71
N GLN A 23 12.30 2.01 19.39
CA GLN A 23 12.32 2.86 18.20
C GLN A 23 13.39 3.91 18.46
N SER A 24 14.53 3.78 17.78
CA SER A 24 15.59 4.79 17.84
C SER A 24 15.04 6.14 17.42
N GLU A 25 15.39 7.21 18.14
CA GLU A 25 14.97 8.55 17.77
C GLU A 25 15.43 8.90 16.34
N PRO A 26 14.59 9.59 15.55
CA PRO A 26 14.96 10.03 14.22
C PRO A 26 16.20 10.92 14.24
N SER A 27 17.18 10.59 13.40
CA SER A 27 18.36 11.45 13.19
C SER A 27 17.95 12.84 12.68
N ALA A 28 18.80 13.87 12.85
CA ALA A 28 18.50 15.20 12.32
C ALA A 28 18.23 15.22 10.80
N PRO A 29 19.01 14.49 9.95
CA PRO A 29 18.68 14.35 8.53
C PRO A 29 17.33 13.69 8.28
N GLN A 30 16.96 12.68 9.08
CA GLN A 30 15.67 12.02 8.97
C GLN A 30 14.51 12.98 9.30
N ARG A 31 14.62 13.75 10.39
CA ARG A 31 13.60 14.75 10.75
C ARG A 31 13.43 15.82 9.67
N SER A 32 14.52 16.27 9.06
CA SER A 32 14.44 17.22 7.95
C SER A 32 13.72 16.62 6.74
N ALA A 33 13.98 15.36 6.39
CA ALA A 33 13.29 14.68 5.29
C ALA A 33 11.80 14.48 5.57
N GLU A 34 11.43 14.17 6.81
CA GLU A 34 10.04 14.06 7.27
C GLU A 34 9.31 15.41 7.16
N GLN A 35 9.95 16.51 7.59
CA GLN A 35 9.38 17.86 7.48
C GLN A 35 9.10 18.28 6.03
N LEU A 36 10.03 17.98 5.10
CA LEU A 36 9.83 18.24 3.68
C LEU A 36 8.63 17.45 3.13
N ALA A 37 8.52 16.17 3.51
CA ALA A 37 7.41 15.31 3.09
C ALA A 37 6.06 15.81 3.62
N GLU A 38 6.00 16.23 4.89
CA GLU A 38 4.81 16.80 5.53
C GLU A 38 4.40 18.14 4.91
N ALA A 39 5.37 18.94 4.45
CA ALA A 39 5.14 20.18 3.72
C ALA A 39 4.70 19.96 2.25
N GLY A 40 4.64 18.71 1.78
CA GLY A 40 4.31 18.38 0.39
C GLY A 40 5.45 18.62 -0.61
N GLN A 41 6.66 18.93 -0.12
CA GLN A 41 7.86 19.12 -0.93
C GLN A 41 8.47 17.77 -1.30
N HIS A 42 7.72 16.98 -2.08
CA HIS A 42 8.02 15.57 -2.31
C HIS A 42 9.31 15.34 -3.10
N ALA A 43 9.67 16.22 -4.03
CA ALA A 43 10.91 16.08 -4.80
C ALA A 43 12.15 16.29 -3.91
N GLU A 44 12.12 17.33 -3.07
CA GLU A 44 13.18 17.63 -2.10
C GLU A 44 13.23 16.57 -1.00
N ALA A 45 12.07 16.12 -0.51
CA ALA A 45 11.99 15.03 0.45
C ALA A 45 12.60 13.73 -0.10
N ALA A 46 12.36 13.40 -1.37
CA ALA A 46 12.96 12.23 -2.01
C ALA A 46 14.49 12.29 -1.98
N GLN A 47 15.06 13.45 -2.30
CA GLN A 47 16.51 13.68 -2.25
C GLN A 47 17.04 13.59 -0.81
N ALA A 48 16.34 14.19 0.16
CA ALA A 48 16.74 14.13 1.56
C ALA A 48 16.73 12.69 2.10
N TRP A 49 15.70 11.90 1.77
CA TRP A 49 15.63 10.48 2.13
C TRP A 49 16.72 9.64 1.47
N ALA A 50 17.09 9.95 0.23
CA ALA A 50 18.23 9.31 -0.42
C ALA A 50 19.54 9.57 0.34
N GLN A 51 19.76 10.79 0.83
CA GLN A 51 20.93 11.12 1.66
C GLN A 51 20.90 10.37 3.01
N VAL A 52 19.74 10.28 3.66
CA VAL A 52 19.55 9.46 4.88
C VAL A 52 19.92 8.00 4.59
N ALA A 53 19.52 7.48 3.43
CA ALA A 53 19.80 6.10 3.03
C ALA A 53 21.30 5.85 2.79
N GLU A 54 21.99 6.78 2.12
CA GLU A 54 23.44 6.66 1.85
C GLU A 54 24.29 6.71 3.13
N ALA A 55 23.88 7.49 4.13
CA ALA A 55 24.50 7.50 5.44
C ALA A 55 24.13 6.26 6.29
N GLY A 56 23.03 5.61 5.94
CA GLY A 56 22.46 4.48 6.67
C GLY A 56 23.14 3.14 6.39
N ARG A 57 22.82 2.16 7.22
CA ARG A 57 23.16 0.74 7.01
C ARG A 57 21.95 -0.10 7.38
N GLY A 58 22.06 -1.42 7.27
CA GLY A 58 20.99 -2.26 7.81
C GLY A 58 19.68 -2.12 7.04
N SER A 59 18.60 -2.58 7.67
CA SER A 59 17.23 -2.31 7.24
C SER A 59 16.87 -0.82 7.26
N ALA A 60 17.56 0.01 8.06
CA ALA A 60 17.36 1.45 8.09
C ALA A 60 17.69 2.11 6.75
N ARG A 61 18.78 1.70 6.09
CA ARG A 61 19.11 2.13 4.71
C ARG A 61 18.01 1.75 3.72
N ASP A 62 17.52 0.51 3.75
CA ASP A 62 16.50 0.07 2.79
C ASP A 62 15.15 0.77 2.99
N ARG A 63 14.78 1.05 4.25
CA ARG A 63 13.59 1.85 4.56
C ARG A 63 13.74 3.28 4.08
N ALA A 64 14.90 3.91 4.27
CA ALA A 64 15.15 5.26 3.78
C ALA A 64 15.11 5.32 2.24
N TRP A 65 15.66 4.33 1.53
CA TRP A 65 15.49 4.23 0.07
C TRP A 65 14.04 4.03 -0.36
N LEU A 66 13.28 3.25 0.39
CA LEU A 66 11.85 3.08 0.13
C LEU A 66 11.07 4.39 0.35
N GLN A 67 11.41 5.18 1.37
CA GLN A 67 10.83 6.51 1.57
C GLN A 67 11.19 7.43 0.41
N ALA A 68 12.45 7.43 -0.04
CA ALA A 68 12.86 8.21 -1.21
C ALA A 68 12.05 7.84 -2.46
N ALA A 69 11.81 6.55 -2.70
CA ALA A 69 11.00 6.07 -3.81
C ALA A 69 9.53 6.51 -3.68
N GLU A 70 8.95 6.47 -2.49
CA GLU A 70 7.57 6.91 -2.25
C GLU A 70 7.41 8.42 -2.44
N GLN A 71 8.38 9.22 -1.97
CA GLN A 71 8.38 10.67 -2.19
C GLN A 71 8.56 11.00 -3.68
N ALA A 72 9.47 10.32 -4.39
CA ALA A 72 9.62 10.49 -5.84
C ALA A 72 8.34 10.13 -6.61
N ARG A 73 7.60 9.10 -6.17
CA ARG A 73 6.29 8.76 -6.72
C ARG A 73 5.27 9.89 -6.53
N LEU A 74 5.20 10.46 -5.33
CA LEU A 74 4.31 11.57 -5.02
C LEU A 74 4.67 12.85 -5.79
N ALA A 75 5.96 13.04 -6.07
CA ALA A 75 6.46 14.13 -6.91
C ALA A 75 6.21 13.92 -8.41
N GLY A 76 5.81 12.72 -8.85
CA GLY A 76 5.64 12.40 -10.27
C GLY A 76 6.96 12.21 -11.02
N GLU A 77 8.02 11.77 -10.32
CA GLU A 77 9.37 11.59 -10.86
C GLU A 77 9.70 10.10 -11.06
N PRO A 78 9.26 9.47 -12.18
CA PRO A 78 9.30 8.02 -12.36
C PRO A 78 10.73 7.45 -12.41
N GLU A 79 11.67 8.20 -12.98
CA GLU A 79 13.08 7.78 -13.04
C GLU A 79 13.70 7.74 -11.64
N GLN A 80 13.49 8.79 -10.85
CA GLN A 80 13.98 8.86 -9.47
C GLN A 80 13.32 7.80 -8.58
N MET A 81 12.01 7.56 -8.75
CA MET A 81 11.29 6.48 -8.09
C MET A 81 11.92 5.12 -8.40
N ARG A 82 12.22 4.83 -9.68
CA ARG A 82 12.84 3.56 -10.10
C ARG A 82 14.24 3.39 -9.53
N THR A 83 15.07 4.43 -9.59
CA THR A 83 16.42 4.43 -9.03
C THR A 83 16.38 4.16 -7.53
N ALA A 84 15.58 4.91 -6.77
CA ALA A 84 15.47 4.74 -5.32
C ALA A 84 14.92 3.34 -4.94
N TRP A 85 13.89 2.86 -5.63
CA TRP A 85 13.31 1.53 -5.38
C TRP A 85 14.34 0.41 -5.62
N SER A 86 15.15 0.52 -6.67
CA SER A 86 16.20 -0.47 -6.99
C SER A 86 17.29 -0.57 -5.92
N GLN A 87 17.49 0.48 -5.14
CA GLN A 87 18.46 0.51 -4.04
C GLN A 87 17.93 -0.09 -2.73
N SER A 88 16.61 -0.29 -2.62
CA SER A 88 15.94 -0.88 -1.47
C SER A 88 15.76 -2.39 -1.63
N ASN A 89 16.31 -3.15 -0.69
CA ASN A 89 16.19 -4.61 -0.69
C ASN A 89 14.96 -5.07 0.10
N ARG A 90 13.95 -5.56 -0.62
CA ARG A 90 12.70 -6.12 -0.07
C ARG A 90 12.91 -7.10 1.09
N ARG A 91 13.93 -7.96 1.04
CA ARG A 91 14.18 -9.00 2.06
C ARG A 91 14.60 -8.44 3.42
N ARG A 92 14.95 -7.16 3.50
CA ARG A 92 15.38 -6.46 4.71
C ARG A 92 14.29 -5.53 5.25
N LEU A 93 13.13 -5.51 4.60
CA LEU A 93 11.95 -4.77 5.00
C LEU A 93 10.98 -5.68 5.75
N GLU A 94 10.17 -5.07 6.61
CA GLU A 94 9.22 -5.79 7.46
C GLU A 94 7.89 -5.02 7.51
N GLY A 95 6.82 -5.71 7.92
CA GLY A 95 5.49 -5.11 8.08
C GLY A 95 5.02 -4.38 6.83
N ASN A 96 4.54 -3.14 7.02
CA ASN A 96 3.97 -2.33 5.94
C ASN A 96 4.98 -1.92 4.88
N ASP A 97 6.28 -1.97 5.16
CA ASP A 97 7.30 -1.58 4.18
C ASP A 97 7.44 -2.61 3.07
N THR A 98 7.19 -3.90 3.36
CA THR A 98 7.13 -4.93 2.31
C THR A 98 6.00 -4.67 1.32
N TRP A 99 4.84 -4.25 1.82
CA TRP A 99 3.69 -3.88 0.98
C TRP A 99 3.97 -2.65 0.13
N ARG A 100 4.58 -1.60 0.70
CA ARG A 100 4.95 -0.40 -0.05
C ARG A 100 5.98 -0.72 -1.14
N HIS A 101 6.96 -1.56 -0.83
CA HIS A 101 7.96 -2.02 -1.81
C HIS A 101 7.30 -2.78 -2.96
N ASP A 102 6.38 -3.71 -2.67
CA ASP A 102 5.63 -4.46 -3.68
C ASP A 102 4.75 -3.55 -4.54
N LEU A 103 4.08 -2.55 -3.95
CA LEU A 103 3.23 -1.63 -4.70
C LEU A 103 4.03 -0.71 -5.64
N ILE A 104 5.19 -0.21 -5.22
CA ILE A 104 6.09 0.55 -6.11
C ILE A 104 6.62 -0.37 -7.21
N GLY A 105 7.03 -1.59 -6.87
CA GLY A 105 7.48 -2.58 -7.84
C GLY A 105 6.39 -2.89 -8.88
N ALA A 106 5.15 -3.10 -8.44
CA ALA A 106 4.02 -3.39 -9.31
C ALA A 106 3.69 -2.20 -10.23
N GLN A 107 3.72 -0.98 -9.70
CA GLN A 107 3.56 0.24 -10.49
C GLN A 107 4.60 0.31 -11.63
N LEU A 108 5.87 0.09 -11.31
CA LEU A 108 6.94 0.08 -12.31
C LEU A 108 6.74 -1.00 -13.37
N GLN A 109 6.22 -2.18 -13.00
CA GLN A 109 5.91 -3.23 -13.97
C GLN A 109 4.71 -2.85 -14.86
N VAL A 110 3.65 -2.26 -14.30
CA VAL A 110 2.50 -1.75 -15.08
C VAL A 110 2.97 -0.70 -16.11
N GLU A 111 3.75 0.28 -15.67
CA GLU A 111 4.32 1.32 -16.54
C GLU A 111 5.21 0.74 -17.65
N ALA A 112 5.91 -0.37 -17.36
CA ALA A 112 6.74 -1.08 -18.33
C ALA A 112 5.96 -2.04 -19.25
N GLY A 113 4.63 -2.10 -19.18
CA GLY A 113 3.80 -3.03 -19.97
C GLY A 113 3.92 -4.50 -19.53
N ARG A 114 4.45 -4.74 -18.33
CA ARG A 114 4.77 -6.06 -17.77
C ARG A 114 3.66 -6.55 -16.84
N ALA A 115 2.47 -6.70 -17.40
CA ALA A 115 1.22 -6.93 -16.66
C ALA A 115 1.30 -8.15 -15.71
N GLU A 116 1.76 -9.30 -16.20
CA GLU A 116 1.86 -10.53 -15.39
C GLU A 116 2.86 -10.39 -14.23
N GLN A 117 3.97 -9.67 -14.45
CA GLN A 117 4.94 -9.41 -13.38
C GLN A 117 4.35 -8.47 -12.31
N ALA A 118 3.52 -7.50 -12.70
CA ALA A 118 2.78 -6.68 -11.75
C ALA A 118 1.78 -7.52 -10.94
N LEU A 119 1.02 -8.40 -11.59
CA LEU A 119 0.04 -9.28 -10.93
C LEU A 119 0.70 -10.26 -9.95
N ALA A 120 1.90 -10.74 -10.24
CA ALA A 120 2.67 -11.56 -9.31
C ALA A 120 2.99 -10.82 -8.00
N LEU A 121 3.39 -9.55 -8.09
CA LEU A 121 3.63 -8.68 -6.91
C LEU A 121 2.32 -8.36 -6.15
N LEU A 122 1.19 -8.32 -6.86
CA LEU A 122 -0.15 -8.03 -6.33
C LEU A 122 -0.96 -9.28 -5.99
N SER A 123 -0.34 -10.45 -5.89
CA SER A 123 -1.01 -11.76 -5.76
C SER A 123 -1.65 -12.01 -4.39
N ARG A 124 -1.22 -11.27 -3.37
CA ARG A 124 -1.74 -11.42 -2.01
C ARG A 124 -3.20 -10.95 -1.92
N PRO A 125 -4.07 -11.60 -1.11
CA PRO A 125 -5.48 -11.22 -1.01
C PRO A 125 -5.69 -9.80 -0.49
N ALA A 126 -6.73 -9.11 -0.98
CA ALA A 126 -7.07 -7.73 -0.62
C ALA A 126 -7.24 -7.52 0.91
N ASP A 127 -7.80 -8.51 1.61
CA ASP A 127 -8.02 -8.45 3.06
C ASP A 127 -6.71 -8.44 3.86
N SER A 128 -5.63 -8.96 3.28
CA SER A 128 -4.30 -8.90 3.89
C SER A 128 -3.61 -7.55 3.68
N VAL A 129 -4.12 -6.72 2.76
CA VAL A 129 -3.55 -5.41 2.44
C VAL A 129 -3.91 -4.41 3.55
N PRO A 130 -2.92 -3.69 4.11
CA PRO A 130 -3.17 -2.62 5.08
C PRO A 130 -4.19 -1.62 4.55
N ALA A 131 -5.12 -1.17 5.39
CA ALA A 131 -6.25 -0.33 4.97
C ALA A 131 -5.83 0.94 4.21
N ALA A 132 -4.72 1.56 4.62
CA ALA A 132 -4.14 2.74 3.99
C ALA A 132 -3.55 2.48 2.59
N LEU A 133 -3.22 1.23 2.26
CA LEU A 133 -2.62 0.84 0.98
C LEU A 133 -3.61 0.16 0.04
N ARG A 134 -4.80 -0.20 0.53
CA ARG A 134 -5.78 -1.02 -0.19
C ARG A 134 -6.29 -0.36 -1.47
N GLU A 135 -6.51 0.96 -1.43
CA GLU A 135 -6.93 1.71 -2.60
C GLU A 135 -5.88 1.66 -3.71
N ARG A 136 -4.62 1.97 -3.39
CA ARG A 136 -3.51 1.87 -4.34
C ARG A 136 -3.33 0.45 -4.88
N TRP A 137 -3.55 -0.56 -4.03
CA TRP A 137 -3.50 -1.97 -4.45
C TRP A 137 -4.57 -2.30 -5.49
N HIS A 138 -5.84 -1.96 -5.24
CA HIS A 138 -6.93 -2.19 -6.20
C HIS A 138 -6.69 -1.44 -7.51
N ALA A 139 -6.23 -0.18 -7.44
CA ALA A 139 -5.95 0.62 -8.63
C ALA A 139 -4.84 0.01 -9.50
N LEU A 140 -3.73 -0.42 -8.88
CA LEU A 140 -2.64 -1.09 -9.59
C LEU A 140 -3.05 -2.45 -10.14
N ARG A 141 -3.83 -3.22 -9.38
CA ARG A 141 -4.31 -4.53 -9.81
C ARG A 141 -5.29 -4.42 -10.96
N ALA A 142 -6.22 -3.47 -10.92
CA ALA A 142 -7.11 -3.15 -12.04
C ALA A 142 -6.33 -2.77 -13.30
N ALA A 143 -5.32 -1.92 -13.18
CA ALA A 143 -4.47 -1.52 -14.30
C ALA A 143 -3.69 -2.71 -14.89
N ALA A 144 -3.12 -3.56 -14.04
CA ALA A 144 -2.39 -4.75 -14.48
C ALA A 144 -3.32 -5.79 -15.13
N LEU A 145 -4.51 -6.06 -14.56
CA LEU A 145 -5.50 -6.97 -15.13
C LEU A 145 -5.98 -6.49 -16.50
N GLN A 146 -6.28 -5.19 -16.62
CA GLN A 146 -6.68 -4.61 -17.90
C GLN A 146 -5.56 -4.74 -18.96
N ALA A 147 -4.31 -4.48 -18.58
CA ALA A 147 -3.16 -4.64 -19.48
C ALA A 147 -2.91 -6.12 -19.87
N ALA A 148 -3.32 -7.07 -19.02
CA ALA A 148 -3.29 -8.51 -19.31
C ALA A 148 -4.51 -9.01 -20.10
N GLY A 149 -5.46 -8.13 -20.46
CA GLY A 149 -6.69 -8.53 -21.15
C GLY A 149 -7.73 -9.22 -20.26
N ARG A 150 -7.60 -9.09 -18.94
CA ARG A 150 -8.49 -9.69 -17.93
C ARG A 150 -9.56 -8.68 -17.50
N GLY A 151 -10.43 -8.32 -18.44
CA GLY A 151 -11.39 -7.21 -18.33
C GLY A 151 -12.37 -7.35 -17.18
N PHE A 152 -13.03 -8.51 -17.07
CA PHE A 152 -13.97 -8.79 -15.98
C PHE A 152 -13.35 -8.63 -14.58
N GLU A 153 -12.14 -9.17 -14.38
CA GLU A 153 -11.45 -9.06 -13.10
C GLU A 153 -11.03 -7.62 -12.82
N ALA A 154 -10.56 -6.88 -13.83
CA ALA A 154 -10.25 -5.47 -13.70
C ALA A 154 -11.49 -4.65 -13.28
N ALA A 155 -12.66 -4.95 -13.85
CA ALA A 155 -13.93 -4.34 -13.47
C ALA A 155 -14.27 -4.60 -12.00
N GLY A 156 -14.03 -5.82 -11.50
CA GLY A 156 -14.18 -6.15 -10.09
C GLY A 156 -13.32 -5.29 -9.17
N GLU A 157 -12.03 -5.12 -9.49
CA GLU A 157 -11.13 -4.26 -8.71
C GLU A 157 -11.56 -2.77 -8.73
N LEU A 158 -12.06 -2.29 -9.87
CA LEU A 158 -12.60 -0.92 -9.99
C LEU A 158 -13.90 -0.73 -9.19
N ALA A 159 -14.74 -1.75 -9.09
CA ALA A 159 -15.95 -1.71 -8.27
C ALA A 159 -15.64 -1.57 -6.77
N PHE A 160 -14.54 -2.17 -6.28
CA PHE A 160 -14.06 -1.96 -4.91
C PHE A 160 -13.56 -0.54 -4.66
N LEU A 161 -13.03 0.14 -5.68
CA LEU A 161 -12.60 1.53 -5.56
C LEU A 161 -13.77 2.51 -5.50
N ASP A 162 -14.89 2.19 -6.14
CA ASP A 162 -15.99 3.14 -6.37
C ASP A 162 -16.48 3.84 -5.08
N ALA A 163 -16.57 3.08 -3.98
CA ALA A 163 -17.01 3.59 -2.67
C ALA A 163 -16.09 4.68 -2.08
N ARG A 164 -14.84 4.80 -2.55
CA ARG A 164 -13.84 5.77 -2.08
C ARG A 164 -13.71 6.99 -3.00
N LEU A 165 -14.30 6.93 -4.19
CA LEU A 165 -14.17 7.98 -5.20
C LEU A 165 -15.16 9.14 -4.97
N GLY A 166 -14.74 10.34 -5.37
CA GLY A 166 -15.60 11.51 -5.43
C GLY A 166 -16.71 11.35 -6.48
N ARG A 167 -17.74 12.22 -6.43
CA ARG A 167 -18.92 12.11 -7.31
C ARG A 167 -18.56 12.05 -8.79
N THR A 168 -17.66 12.91 -9.26
CA THR A 168 -17.24 12.96 -10.66
C THR A 168 -16.41 11.74 -11.05
N GLU A 169 -15.47 11.33 -10.20
CA GLU A 169 -14.61 10.16 -10.41
C GLU A 169 -15.43 8.86 -10.48
N ARG A 170 -16.50 8.74 -9.70
CA ARG A 170 -17.43 7.60 -9.78
C ARG A 170 -18.11 7.47 -11.15
N VAL A 171 -18.45 8.58 -11.80
CA VAL A 171 -19.06 8.53 -13.13
C VAL A 171 -18.08 7.98 -14.16
N ASP A 172 -16.83 8.43 -14.11
CA ASP A 172 -15.79 7.94 -15.02
C ASP A 172 -15.39 6.49 -14.70
N ASN A 173 -15.39 6.11 -13.42
CA ASN A 173 -15.16 4.74 -12.97
C ASN A 173 -16.27 3.79 -13.45
N ALA A 174 -17.54 4.16 -13.31
CA ALA A 174 -18.68 3.38 -13.79
C ALA A 174 -18.61 3.15 -15.30
N ARG A 175 -18.35 4.19 -16.09
CA ARG A 175 -18.15 4.07 -17.54
C ARG A 175 -16.97 3.19 -17.92
N ARG A 176 -15.93 3.14 -17.07
CA ARG A 176 -14.79 2.24 -17.29
C ARG A 176 -15.18 0.79 -17.00
N ILE A 177 -15.90 0.53 -15.92
CA ILE A 177 -16.44 -0.78 -15.57
C ILE A 177 -17.36 -1.29 -16.69
N GLU A 178 -18.35 -0.49 -17.09
CA GLU A 178 -19.28 -0.83 -18.18
C GLU A 178 -18.57 -1.20 -19.48
N ARG A 179 -17.54 -0.43 -19.88
CA ARG A 179 -16.76 -0.73 -21.08
C ARG A 179 -15.97 -2.04 -20.98
N LEU A 180 -15.43 -2.37 -19.80
CA LEU A 180 -14.72 -3.63 -19.59
C LEU A 180 -15.68 -4.81 -19.65
N LEU A 181 -16.85 -4.70 -19.02
CA LEU A 181 -17.87 -5.75 -19.02
C LEU A 181 -18.51 -5.93 -20.40
N ALA A 182 -18.78 -4.84 -21.13
CA ALA A 182 -19.34 -4.91 -22.48
C ALA A 182 -18.39 -5.52 -23.53
N ALA A 183 -17.08 -5.63 -23.21
CA ALA A 183 -16.12 -6.31 -24.07
C ALA A 183 -16.06 -7.83 -23.85
N GLU A 184 -16.68 -8.33 -22.78
CA GLU A 184 -16.76 -9.77 -22.47
C GLU A 184 -17.88 -10.45 -23.27
N SER A 185 -17.75 -11.75 -23.53
CA SER A 185 -18.83 -12.52 -24.13
C SER A 185 -19.94 -12.80 -23.11
N ASP A 186 -21.19 -12.99 -23.56
CA ASP A 186 -22.31 -13.36 -22.68
C ASP A 186 -22.00 -14.62 -21.85
N ALA A 187 -21.34 -15.61 -22.46
CA ALA A 187 -20.92 -16.84 -21.77
C ALA A 187 -19.88 -16.55 -20.68
N SER A 188 -18.90 -15.68 -20.95
CA SER A 188 -17.91 -15.23 -19.98
C SER A 188 -18.57 -14.46 -18.83
N LEU A 189 -19.48 -13.53 -19.15
CA LEU A 189 -20.22 -12.76 -18.15
C LEU A 189 -21.05 -13.66 -17.24
N ALA A 190 -21.80 -14.60 -17.82
CA ALA A 190 -22.61 -15.55 -17.05
C ALA A 190 -21.74 -16.44 -16.14
N ALA A 191 -20.65 -17.00 -16.65
CA ALA A 191 -19.75 -17.85 -15.88
C ALA A 191 -19.05 -17.08 -14.75
N ASN A 192 -18.51 -15.90 -15.04
CA ASN A 192 -17.76 -15.11 -14.07
C ASN A 192 -18.68 -14.48 -13.00
N SER A 193 -19.87 -13.99 -13.38
CA SER A 193 -20.84 -13.45 -12.42
C SER A 193 -21.40 -14.51 -11.46
N ALA A 194 -21.54 -15.76 -11.92
CA ALA A 194 -21.93 -16.89 -11.06
C ALA A 194 -20.82 -17.31 -10.08
N ALA A 195 -19.55 -17.00 -10.38
CA ALA A 195 -18.42 -17.28 -9.50
C ALA A 195 -18.16 -16.19 -8.45
N LEU A 196 -18.80 -15.02 -8.58
CA LEU A 196 -18.64 -13.94 -7.61
C LEU A 196 -19.28 -14.31 -6.27
N PRO A 197 -18.66 -13.92 -5.14
CA PRO A 197 -19.28 -14.07 -3.84
C PRO A 197 -20.53 -13.19 -3.73
N VAL A 198 -21.50 -13.64 -2.93
CA VAL A 198 -22.69 -12.84 -2.61
C VAL A 198 -22.26 -11.49 -2.04
N GLY A 199 -22.85 -10.40 -2.57
CA GLY A 199 -22.54 -9.03 -2.14
C GLY A 199 -21.28 -8.44 -2.76
N HIS A 200 -20.69 -9.08 -3.78
CA HIS A 200 -19.56 -8.50 -4.52
C HIS A 200 -19.94 -7.12 -5.10
N PRO A 201 -19.10 -6.07 -4.95
CA PRO A 201 -19.44 -4.70 -5.40
C PRO A 201 -19.75 -4.58 -6.89
N LEU A 202 -19.22 -5.50 -7.71
CA LEU A 202 -19.45 -5.52 -9.15
C LEU A 202 -20.94 -5.72 -9.52
N TYR A 203 -21.78 -6.29 -8.66
CA TYR A 203 -23.22 -6.44 -8.93
C TYR A 203 -23.98 -5.11 -9.02
N ALA A 204 -23.35 -3.98 -8.66
CA ALA A 204 -23.95 -2.66 -8.78
C ALA A 204 -23.81 -2.03 -10.18
N PHE A 205 -23.11 -2.71 -11.11
CA PHE A 205 -22.81 -2.27 -12.47
C PHE A 205 -23.34 -3.29 -13.48
#